data_AF-A0A924ZJ53-F1
#
_entry.id   AF-A0A924ZJ53-F1
#
_cell.length_a   1.000
_cell.length_b   1.000
_cell.length_c   1.000
_cell.angle_alpha   90.00
_cell.angle_beta   90.00
_cell.angle_gamma   90.00
#
_symmetry.space_group_name_H-M   'P 1'
#
loop_
_entity.id
_entity.type
_entity.pdbx_description
1 polymer ?
#
loop_
_entity_poly.entity_id
_entity_poly.type
_entity_poly.pdbx_seq_one_letter_code
_entity_poly.pdbx_strand_id
1 'polypeptide(L)'
;MNSQLLLFLVIFIGIASAVYFILGRGKMKEPMRLRMRDEPLSTRITESVREMDPAAIAEMEPKHEPAPKVEPKLMFVQAKEAQDQPNSSAEILAQAEVPNEPLTQTWVETKPVIVVPVVPVKTAKVYFAFNGHDWEAYEALGVPVTAPLTTVTKMYQHLIKTSDSSTFDFYESAHNAIIKRRKEPQS
;
A
#
# COMPACT_ATOMS: atom_id res chain seq x y z
N MET A 1 0.00 -63.30 -4.75
CA MET A 1 0.77 -62.29 -5.53
C MET A 1 2.17 -62.19 -4.94
N ASN A 2 3.20 -62.05 -5.78
CA ASN A 2 4.59 -62.10 -5.34
C ASN A 2 4.96 -60.80 -4.62
N SER A 3 5.24 -60.86 -3.32
CA SER A 3 5.56 -59.66 -2.50
C SER A 3 6.77 -58.89 -3.04
N GLN A 4 7.75 -59.61 -3.59
CA GLN A 4 8.91 -59.00 -4.25
C GLN A 4 8.50 -58.14 -5.45
N LEU A 5 7.52 -58.57 -6.24
CA LEU A 5 7.04 -57.83 -7.40
C LEU A 5 6.32 -56.54 -6.99
N LEU A 6 5.62 -56.55 -5.85
CA LEU A 6 4.97 -55.38 -5.29
C LEU A 6 5.98 -54.33 -4.78
N LEU A 7 7.08 -54.78 -4.17
CA LEU A 7 8.16 -53.88 -3.74
C LEU A 7 8.82 -53.17 -4.93
N PHE A 8 9.14 -53.92 -6.00
CA PHE A 8 9.74 -53.34 -7.21
C PHE A 8 8.80 -52.32 -7.87
N LEU A 9 7.50 -52.58 -7.87
CA LEU A 9 6.49 -51.66 -8.41
C LEU A 9 6.51 -50.31 -7.66
N VAL A 10 6.53 -50.32 -6.33
CA VAL A 10 6.52 -49.09 -5.51
C VAL A 10 7.82 -48.30 -5.71
N ILE A 11 8.96 -48.98 -5.74
CA ILE A 11 10.26 -48.35 -6.01
C ILE A 11 10.26 -47.71 -7.40
N PHE A 12 9.74 -48.41 -8.41
CA PHE A 12 9.65 -47.90 -9.77
C PHE A 12 8.77 -46.64 -9.86
N ILE A 13 7.60 -46.63 -9.20
CA ILE A 13 6.70 -45.46 -9.14
C ILE A 13 7.39 -44.28 -8.44
N GLY A 14 8.14 -44.54 -7.36
CA GLY A 14 8.89 -43.51 -6.63
C GLY A 14 9.99 -42.87 -7.49
N ILE A 15 10.78 -43.68 -8.19
CA ILE A 15 11.82 -43.20 -9.10
C ILE A 15 11.19 -42.44 -10.28
N ALA A 16 10.12 -42.97 -10.88
CA ALA A 16 9.42 -42.31 -11.97
C ALA A 16 8.86 -40.95 -11.55
N SER A 17 8.31 -40.85 -10.33
CA SER A 17 7.81 -39.58 -9.77
C SER A 17 8.93 -38.57 -9.51
N ALA A 18 10.07 -39.01 -8.99
CA ALA A 18 11.24 -38.15 -8.77
C ALA A 18 11.81 -37.62 -10.10
N VAL A 19 11.95 -38.49 -11.10
CA VAL A 19 12.39 -38.13 -12.45
C VAL A 19 11.40 -37.17 -13.10
N TYR A 20 10.09 -37.44 -12.98
CA TYR A 20 9.04 -36.55 -13.45
C TYR A 20 9.10 -35.19 -12.77
N PHE A 21 9.40 -35.11 -11.48
CA PHE A 21 9.49 -33.83 -10.78
C PHE A 21 10.73 -33.04 -11.16
N ILE A 22 11.87 -33.71 -11.33
CA ILE A 22 13.15 -33.08 -11.72
C ILE A 22 13.09 -32.57 -13.17
N LEU A 23 12.55 -33.38 -14.10
CA LEU A 23 12.45 -33.02 -15.51
C LEU A 23 11.20 -32.19 -15.83
N GLY A 24 10.10 -32.44 -15.14
CA GLY A 24 8.78 -31.80 -15.33
C GLY A 24 8.65 -30.43 -14.69
N ARG A 25 9.60 -30.00 -13.86
CA ARG A 25 9.79 -28.58 -13.50
C ARG A 25 10.38 -27.74 -14.64
N GLY A 26 10.22 -28.21 -15.87
CA GLY A 26 10.54 -27.48 -17.09
C GLY A 26 9.81 -26.16 -17.16
N LYS A 27 10.62 -25.10 -16.96
CA LYS A 27 10.31 -23.68 -17.20
C LYS A 27 9.30 -23.14 -16.19
N MET A 28 9.82 -22.49 -15.13
CA MET A 28 9.04 -21.47 -14.42
C MET A 28 8.39 -20.61 -15.50
N LYS A 29 7.06 -20.65 -15.55
CA LYS A 29 6.27 -19.77 -16.41
C LYS A 29 6.77 -18.39 -16.06
N GLU A 30 7.50 -17.75 -16.98
CA GLU A 30 8.01 -16.40 -16.75
C GLU A 30 6.84 -15.60 -16.18
N PRO A 31 7.05 -14.88 -15.07
CA PRO A 31 5.98 -14.18 -14.37
C PRO A 31 5.20 -13.47 -15.45
N MET A 32 3.94 -13.86 -15.61
CA MET A 32 3.10 -13.47 -16.75
C MET A 32 3.27 -11.98 -16.87
N ARG A 33 4.13 -11.56 -17.80
CA ARG A 33 4.42 -10.15 -18.00
C ARG A 33 3.08 -9.67 -18.49
N LEU A 34 2.33 -9.07 -17.56
CA LEU A 34 1.12 -8.34 -17.85
C LEU A 34 1.55 -7.51 -19.06
N ARG A 35 1.05 -7.85 -20.24
CA ARG A 35 1.25 -7.03 -21.43
C ARG A 35 0.49 -5.75 -21.11
N MET A 36 1.10 -4.90 -20.28
CA MET A 36 0.94 -3.48 -20.38
C MET A 36 1.29 -3.25 -21.84
N ARG A 37 0.22 -3.06 -22.61
CA ARG A 37 0.27 -2.56 -23.95
C ARG A 37 0.86 -1.17 -23.81
N ASP A 38 2.17 -1.13 -23.62
CA ASP A 38 3.00 0.00 -24.00
C ASP A 38 2.99 -0.05 -25.52
N GLU A 39 1.84 0.26 -26.13
CA GLU A 39 1.90 1.03 -27.35
C GLU A 39 2.23 2.43 -26.86
N PRO A 40 3.52 2.85 -26.84
CA PRO A 40 3.79 4.26 -26.74
C PRO A 40 3.08 4.89 -27.94
N LEU A 41 2.03 5.66 -27.67
CA LEU A 41 1.39 6.57 -28.62
C LEU A 41 2.38 7.61 -29.20
N SER A 42 3.67 7.50 -28.87
CA SER A 42 4.79 8.32 -29.35
C SER A 42 5.33 7.84 -30.71
N THR A 43 5.26 6.55 -31.08
CA THR A 43 5.84 6.08 -32.35
C THR A 43 5.01 6.45 -33.58
N ARG A 44 3.77 6.94 -33.42
CA ARG A 44 3.00 7.54 -34.53
C ARG A 44 3.22 9.04 -34.72
N ILE A 45 3.95 9.70 -33.81
CA ILE A 45 4.27 11.14 -33.93
C ILE A 45 5.73 11.34 -34.34
N THR A 46 6.63 10.39 -34.07
CA THR A 46 8.05 10.53 -34.45
C THR A 46 8.31 10.35 -35.95
N GLU A 47 7.34 9.87 -36.73
CA GLU A 47 7.47 9.86 -38.20
C GLU A 47 7.04 11.21 -38.84
N SER A 48 6.42 12.13 -38.08
CA SER A 48 6.06 13.48 -38.56
C SER A 48 6.96 14.61 -38.06
N VAL A 49 8.02 14.32 -37.30
CA VAL A 49 8.94 15.34 -36.72
C VAL A 49 10.38 15.16 -37.23
N ARG A 50 10.62 14.33 -38.24
CA ARG A 50 11.94 14.16 -38.86
C ARG A 50 12.28 15.22 -39.91
N GLU A 51 11.71 16.41 -39.78
CA GLU A 51 11.95 17.56 -40.67
C GLU A 51 12.17 18.84 -39.84
N MET A 52 12.90 18.73 -38.73
CA MET A 52 13.33 19.91 -37.97
C MET A 52 14.86 19.94 -37.83
N ASP A 53 15.40 21.06 -38.27
CA ASP A 53 16.81 21.39 -38.51
C ASP A 53 17.71 21.12 -37.28
N PRO A 54 18.81 20.36 -37.41
CA PRO A 54 19.71 20.03 -36.30
C PRO A 54 20.60 21.21 -35.81
N ALA A 55 20.45 22.41 -36.37
CA ALA A 55 21.34 23.55 -36.07
C ALA A 55 20.98 24.35 -34.79
N ALA A 56 19.84 24.11 -34.14
CA ALA A 56 19.34 24.97 -33.04
C ALA A 56 19.56 24.41 -31.61
N ILE A 57 20.12 23.21 -31.44
CA ILE A 57 20.16 22.53 -30.12
C ILE A 57 21.52 22.70 -29.40
N ALA A 58 22.47 23.44 -29.98
CA ALA A 58 23.83 23.56 -29.44
C ALA A 58 24.03 24.59 -28.30
N GLU A 59 23.00 25.30 -27.84
CA GLU A 59 23.21 26.49 -26.97
C GLU A 59 22.45 26.50 -25.62
N MET A 60 21.99 25.35 -25.13
CA MET A 60 21.47 25.28 -23.75
C MET A 60 22.17 24.19 -22.95
N GLU A 61 23.41 24.49 -22.56
CA GLU A 61 24.15 23.76 -21.53
C GLU A 61 23.80 24.36 -20.15
N PRO A 62 23.01 23.68 -19.30
CA PRO A 62 22.73 24.16 -17.95
C PRO A 62 23.95 23.95 -17.04
N LYS A 63 24.52 25.07 -16.61
CA LYS A 63 25.59 25.19 -15.62
C LYS A 63 25.25 24.42 -14.34
N HIS A 64 25.93 23.31 -14.09
CA HIS A 64 25.76 22.46 -12.92
C HIS A 64 26.38 23.12 -11.69
N GLU A 65 25.55 23.57 -10.75
CA GLU A 65 25.96 24.12 -9.45
C GLU A 65 26.08 22.97 -8.42
N PRO A 66 27.24 22.77 -7.77
CA PRO A 66 27.43 21.65 -6.85
C PRO A 66 26.67 21.86 -5.54
N ALA A 67 25.86 20.86 -5.17
CA ALA A 67 25.03 20.88 -3.97
C ALA A 67 25.85 21.00 -2.66
N PRO A 68 25.34 21.75 -1.65
CA PRO A 68 25.98 21.90 -0.36
C PRO A 68 25.94 20.60 0.46
N LYS A 69 27.10 20.22 0.98
CA LYS A 69 27.36 19.09 1.87
C LYS A 69 26.72 19.37 3.25
N VAL A 70 25.56 18.79 3.51
CA VAL A 70 24.90 18.86 4.83
C VAL A 70 25.39 17.72 5.70
N GLU A 71 26.13 18.05 6.76
CA GLU A 71 26.58 17.09 7.77
C GLU A 71 25.40 16.65 8.67
N PRO A 72 25.16 15.34 8.85
CA PRO A 72 24.12 14.85 9.74
C PRO A 72 24.56 15.01 11.20
N LYS A 73 23.95 15.98 11.89
CA LYS A 73 24.05 16.16 13.34
C LYS A 73 23.26 15.05 14.04
N LEU A 74 23.95 13.97 14.39
CA LEU A 74 23.45 12.90 15.28
C LEU A 74 23.07 13.51 16.64
N MET A 75 21.77 13.66 16.91
CA MET A 75 21.27 13.88 18.26
C MET A 75 20.99 12.52 18.90
N PHE A 76 21.86 12.14 19.83
CA PHE A 76 21.63 11.05 20.78
C PHE A 76 20.43 11.43 21.66
N VAL A 77 19.32 10.73 21.50
CA VAL A 77 18.21 10.77 22.46
C VAL A 77 18.53 9.75 23.55
N GLN A 78 18.81 10.27 24.74
CA GLN A 78 19.09 9.52 25.95
C GLN A 78 17.79 8.82 26.41
N ALA A 79 17.79 7.49 26.39
CA ALA A 79 16.70 6.68 26.91
C ALA A 79 16.58 6.90 28.42
N LYS A 80 15.49 7.55 28.84
CA LYS A 80 15.12 7.69 30.25
C LYS A 80 14.35 6.45 30.65
N GLU A 81 15.10 5.52 31.24
CA GLU A 81 14.63 4.34 31.96
C GLU A 81 13.68 4.78 33.09
N ALA A 82 12.39 4.51 32.92
CA ALA A 82 11.37 4.75 33.93
C ALA A 82 11.05 3.42 34.61
N GLN A 83 11.55 3.35 35.83
CA GLN A 83 11.33 2.40 36.90
C GLN A 83 9.84 2.08 37.10
N ASP A 84 9.47 0.81 36.97
CA ASP A 84 8.14 0.30 37.24
C ASP A 84 8.07 -0.16 38.71
N GLN A 85 7.18 0.44 39.50
CA GLN A 85 6.80 0.00 40.84
C GLN A 85 5.35 -0.49 40.82
N PRO A 86 5.02 -1.57 41.55
CA PRO A 86 3.72 -2.22 41.50
C PRO A 86 2.76 -1.56 42.50
N ASN A 87 1.70 -0.91 42.01
CA ASN A 87 0.56 -0.51 42.82
C ASN A 87 -0.69 -1.21 42.27
N SER A 88 -1.15 -2.26 42.95
CA SER A 88 -2.08 -2.18 44.08
C SER A 88 -3.52 -2.15 43.58
N SER A 89 -4.12 -3.33 43.66
CA SER A 89 -5.55 -3.57 43.60
C SER A 89 -6.26 -2.78 44.70
N ALA A 90 -7.10 -1.82 44.32
CA ALA A 90 -8.10 -1.23 45.20
C ALA A 90 -9.27 -0.69 44.34
N GLU A 91 -10.23 -1.58 44.09
CA GLU A 91 -11.65 -1.41 44.42
C GLU A 91 -12.07 0.02 44.79
N ILE A 92 -12.72 0.75 43.86
CA ILE A 92 -13.63 1.85 44.20
C ILE A 92 -14.88 1.73 43.32
N LEU A 93 -15.91 1.12 43.91
CA LEU A 93 -17.32 1.31 43.61
C LEU A 93 -17.68 2.75 44.02
N ALA A 94 -17.82 3.66 43.06
CA ALA A 94 -18.40 4.98 43.31
C ALA A 94 -19.56 5.19 42.32
N GLN A 95 -20.76 5.19 42.91
CA GLN A 95 -21.99 5.65 42.30
C GLN A 95 -21.81 7.08 41.77
N ALA A 96 -21.90 7.25 40.46
CA ALA A 96 -22.02 8.56 39.84
C ALA A 96 -23.49 8.96 39.82
N GLU A 97 -23.82 9.83 40.76
CA GLU A 97 -25.04 10.60 40.85
C GLU A 97 -25.28 11.36 39.53
N VAL A 98 -26.46 11.17 38.93
CA VAL A 98 -26.88 11.82 37.69
C VAL A 98 -27.16 13.30 37.99
N PRO A 99 -26.38 14.26 37.46
CA PRO A 99 -26.69 15.68 37.63
C PRO A 99 -27.88 16.00 36.72
N ASN A 100 -29.03 16.32 37.32
CA ASN A 100 -30.15 16.97 36.65
C ASN A 100 -29.73 18.40 36.28
N GLU A 101 -29.06 18.57 35.13
CA GLU A 101 -28.82 19.88 34.57
C GLU A 101 -30.11 20.44 33.93
N PRO A 102 -30.45 21.71 34.18
CA PRO A 102 -31.62 22.34 33.59
C PRO A 102 -31.43 22.51 32.08
N LEU A 103 -32.42 22.01 31.33
CA LEU A 103 -32.57 22.14 29.87
C LEU A 103 -32.52 23.62 29.46
N THR A 104 -31.32 24.15 29.22
CA THR A 104 -31.14 25.41 28.52
C THR A 104 -31.35 25.14 27.04
N GLN A 105 -32.50 25.57 26.53
CA GLN A 105 -32.82 25.60 25.10
C GLN A 105 -31.84 26.57 24.42
N THR A 106 -30.68 26.04 24.01
CA THR A 106 -29.81 26.69 23.06
C THR A 106 -30.52 26.63 21.71
N TRP A 107 -30.90 27.81 21.21
CA TRP A 107 -31.44 27.96 19.87
C TRP A 107 -30.34 27.56 18.89
N VAL A 108 -30.42 26.31 18.41
CA VAL A 108 -29.51 25.80 17.38
C VAL A 108 -29.83 26.56 16.11
N GLU A 109 -29.00 27.54 15.80
CA GLU A 109 -29.03 28.27 14.53
C GLU A 109 -28.81 27.26 13.40
N THR A 110 -29.92 26.81 12.81
CA THR A 110 -29.92 25.79 11.75
C THR A 110 -29.35 26.43 10.49
N LYS A 111 -28.03 26.34 10.35
CA LYS A 111 -27.32 26.69 9.12
C LYS A 111 -27.97 25.91 7.97
N PRO A 112 -28.42 26.57 6.89
CA PRO A 112 -29.14 25.91 5.81
C PRO A 112 -28.27 24.78 5.26
N VAL A 113 -28.77 23.55 5.38
CA VAL A 113 -28.13 22.35 4.84
C VAL A 113 -28.27 22.44 3.33
N ILE A 114 -27.22 22.94 2.68
CA ILE A 114 -27.09 22.91 1.23
C ILE A 114 -27.02 21.45 0.84
N VAL A 115 -28.11 20.93 0.27
CA VAL A 115 -28.17 19.58 -0.28
C VAL A 115 -27.30 19.58 -1.54
N VAL A 116 -26.01 19.35 -1.36
CA VAL A 116 -25.08 19.18 -2.49
C VAL A 116 -25.52 17.91 -3.22
N PRO A 117 -25.80 17.95 -4.53
CA PRO A 117 -26.16 16.76 -5.29
C PRO A 117 -25.01 15.74 -5.15
N VAL A 118 -25.32 14.61 -4.53
CA VAL A 118 -24.39 13.49 -4.39
C VAL A 118 -24.20 12.91 -5.78
N VAL A 119 -23.16 13.37 -6.48
CA VAL A 119 -22.72 12.73 -7.71
C VAL A 119 -22.35 11.30 -7.36
N PRO A 120 -22.91 10.27 -8.03
CA PRO A 120 -22.56 8.88 -7.75
C PRO A 120 -21.08 8.67 -8.08
N VAL A 121 -20.24 8.71 -7.05
CA VAL A 121 -18.81 8.44 -7.18
C VAL A 121 -18.68 6.96 -7.47
N LYS A 122 -18.29 6.61 -8.70
CA LYS A 122 -17.93 5.23 -9.05
C LYS A 122 -16.82 4.78 -8.11
N THR A 123 -17.15 3.96 -7.12
CA THR A 123 -16.24 3.41 -6.12
C THR A 123 -15.39 2.33 -6.77
N ALA A 124 -14.32 2.75 -7.46
CA ALA A 124 -13.35 1.81 -7.98
C ALA A 124 -12.56 1.22 -6.82
N LYS A 125 -12.73 -0.09 -6.59
CA LYS A 125 -11.86 -0.85 -5.70
C LYS A 125 -10.42 -0.78 -6.21
N VAL A 126 -9.48 -0.66 -5.28
CA VAL A 126 -8.05 -0.57 -5.59
C VAL A 126 -7.37 -1.80 -5.02
N TYR A 127 -6.74 -2.57 -5.90
CA TYR A 127 -6.01 -3.77 -5.54
C TYR A 127 -4.51 -3.54 -5.71
N PHE A 128 -3.71 -4.20 -4.87
CA PHE A 128 -2.26 -4.24 -4.97
C PHE A 128 -1.73 -5.64 -4.65
N ALA A 129 -0.60 -6.01 -5.25
CA ALA A 129 0.04 -7.30 -5.00
C ALA A 129 1.11 -7.15 -3.93
N PHE A 130 1.09 -8.01 -2.91
CA PHE A 130 2.12 -8.08 -1.87
C PHE A 130 2.39 -9.54 -1.51
N ASN A 131 3.66 -9.95 -1.53
CA ASN A 131 4.09 -11.34 -1.31
C ASN A 131 3.37 -12.36 -2.22
N GLY A 132 3.04 -11.98 -3.45
CA GLY A 132 2.36 -12.84 -4.42
C GLY A 132 0.85 -13.00 -4.20
N HIS A 133 0.26 -12.22 -3.28
CA HIS A 133 -1.18 -12.18 -3.03
C HIS A 133 -1.74 -10.80 -3.39
N ASP A 134 -2.96 -10.78 -3.93
CA ASP A 134 -3.70 -9.55 -4.21
C ASP A 134 -4.52 -9.13 -2.98
N TRP A 135 -4.43 -7.86 -2.62
CA TRP A 135 -5.07 -7.26 -1.45
C TRP A 135 -5.85 -6.00 -1.84
N GLU A 136 -6.98 -5.75 -1.16
CA GLU A 136 -7.74 -4.51 -1.33
C GLU A 136 -7.12 -3.40 -0.47
N ALA A 137 -6.66 -2.30 -1.10
CA ALA A 137 -5.83 -1.28 -0.45
C ALA A 137 -6.58 -0.51 0.66
N TYR A 138 -7.88 -0.27 0.47
CA TYR A 138 -8.70 0.43 1.47
C TYR A 138 -8.96 -0.44 2.71
N GLU A 139 -9.17 -1.74 2.50
CA GLU A 139 -9.35 -2.72 3.56
C GLU A 139 -8.05 -2.90 4.36
N ALA A 140 -6.90 -2.99 3.66
CA ALA A 140 -5.58 -3.09 4.30
C ALA A 140 -5.26 -1.91 5.23
N LEU A 141 -5.76 -0.71 4.92
CA LEU A 141 -5.60 0.49 5.75
C LEU A 141 -6.77 0.73 6.73
N GLY A 142 -7.80 -0.11 6.71
CA GLY A 142 -8.99 0.04 7.56
C GLY A 142 -9.80 1.31 7.27
N VAL A 143 -9.79 1.81 6.03
CA VAL A 143 -10.52 3.02 5.63
C VAL A 143 -11.64 2.71 4.62
N PRO A 144 -12.76 3.45 4.63
CA PRO A 144 -13.78 3.27 3.62
C PRO A 144 -13.28 3.74 2.24
N VAL A 145 -13.75 3.10 1.16
CA VAL A 145 -13.38 3.40 -0.24
C VAL A 145 -13.63 4.87 -0.61
N THR A 146 -14.62 5.49 0.03
CA THR A 146 -15.02 6.89 -0.17
C THR A 146 -14.17 7.89 0.62
N ALA A 147 -13.23 7.43 1.46
CA ALA A 147 -12.43 8.31 2.29
C ALA A 147 -11.60 9.31 1.45
N PRO A 148 -11.48 10.58 1.90
CA PRO A 148 -10.58 11.53 1.25
C PRO A 148 -9.12 11.12 1.49
N LEU A 149 -8.22 11.50 0.58
CA LEU A 149 -6.81 11.11 0.64
C LEU A 149 -6.14 11.55 1.95
N THR A 150 -6.56 12.68 2.52
CA THR A 150 -6.10 13.16 3.82
C THR A 150 -6.38 12.16 4.96
N THR A 151 -7.55 11.52 4.97
CA THR A 151 -7.89 10.48 5.94
C THR A 151 -7.06 9.22 5.71
N VAL A 152 -6.85 8.83 4.45
CA VAL A 152 -6.00 7.69 4.08
C VAL A 152 -4.57 7.89 4.60
N THR A 153 -3.97 9.07 4.36
CA THR A 153 -2.62 9.38 4.83
C THR A 153 -2.53 9.45 6.36
N LYS A 154 -3.55 9.99 7.04
CA LYS A 154 -3.60 9.98 8.52
C LYS A 154 -3.63 8.56 9.07
N MET A 155 -4.44 7.68 8.49
CA MET A 155 -4.52 6.27 8.93
C MET A 155 -3.23 5.51 8.62
N TYR A 156 -2.64 5.71 7.44
CA TYR A 156 -1.31 5.18 7.12
C TYR A 156 -0.25 5.61 8.15
N GLN A 157 -0.16 6.91 8.45
CA GLN A 157 0.77 7.42 9.46
C GLN A 157 0.49 6.88 10.86
N HIS A 158 -0.77 6.62 11.20
CA HIS A 158 -1.13 6.00 12.46
C HIS A 158 -0.64 4.55 12.53
N LEU A 159 -0.89 3.75 11.48
CA LEU A 159 -0.46 2.35 11.39
C LEU A 159 1.06 2.20 11.48
N ILE A 160 1.82 3.04 10.76
CA ILE A 160 3.30 3.03 10.84
C ILE A 160 3.81 3.36 12.25
N LYS A 161 3.06 4.12 13.06
CA LYS A 161 3.45 4.43 14.45
C LYS A 161 3.09 3.33 15.44
N THR A 162 2.04 2.56 15.17
CA THR A 162 1.48 1.58 16.12
C THR A 162 1.86 0.14 15.80
N SER A 163 2.24 -0.16 14.56
CA SER A 163 2.50 -1.52 14.08
C SER A 163 4.00 -1.85 14.07
N ASP A 164 4.31 -3.14 13.88
CA ASP A 164 5.68 -3.64 13.78
C ASP A 164 6.35 -3.23 12.47
N SER A 165 7.67 -3.05 12.50
CA SER A 165 8.47 -2.61 11.35
C SER A 165 8.41 -3.57 10.16
N SER A 166 8.17 -4.86 10.38
CA SER A 166 8.00 -5.86 9.32
C SER A 166 6.74 -5.64 8.47
N THR A 167 5.77 -4.88 8.97
CA THR A 167 4.49 -4.61 8.29
C THR A 167 4.48 -3.28 7.53
N PHE A 168 5.55 -2.48 7.63
CA PHE A 168 5.58 -1.14 7.03
C PHE A 168 5.49 -1.17 5.51
N ASP A 169 6.24 -2.08 4.87
CA ASP A 169 6.23 -2.23 3.41
C ASP A 169 4.83 -2.59 2.87
N PHE A 170 4.04 -3.32 3.65
CA PHE A 170 2.67 -3.68 3.29
C PHE A 170 1.75 -2.46 3.29
N TYR A 171 1.78 -1.65 4.35
CA TYR A 171 0.98 -0.43 4.44
C TYR A 171 1.44 0.65 3.44
N GLU A 172 2.76 0.74 3.19
CA GLU A 172 3.31 1.63 2.18
C GLU A 172 2.82 1.24 0.78
N SER A 173 2.82 -0.06 0.47
CA SER A 173 2.29 -0.58 -0.80
C SER A 173 0.81 -0.25 -0.98
N ALA A 174 0.00 -0.44 0.06
CA ALA A 174 -1.42 -0.10 0.05
C ALA A 174 -1.65 1.41 -0.18
N HIS A 175 -0.92 2.26 0.54
CA HIS A 175 -1.02 3.72 0.42
C HIS A 175 -0.59 4.21 -0.98
N ASN A 176 0.50 3.66 -1.52
CA ASN A 176 1.01 4.01 -2.85
C ASN A 176 0.05 3.59 -3.96
N ALA A 177 -0.62 2.44 -3.84
CA ALA A 177 -1.64 2.01 -4.80
C ALA A 177 -2.82 2.98 -4.88
N ILE A 178 -3.28 3.50 -3.73
CA ILE A 178 -4.37 4.49 -3.67
C ILE A 178 -3.94 5.82 -4.32
N ILE A 179 -2.72 6.29 -4.02
CA ILE A 179 -2.19 7.52 -4.64
C ILE A 179 -2.07 7.35 -6.16
N LYS A 180 -1.51 6.23 -6.62
CA LYS A 180 -1.35 5.95 -8.05
C LYS A 180 -2.70 5.96 -8.76
N ARG A 181 -3.70 5.28 -8.20
CA ARG A 181 -5.06 5.24 -8.77
C ARG A 181 -5.70 6.62 -8.92
N ARG A 182 -5.45 7.53 -7.97
CA ARG A 182 -5.97 8.91 -8.04
C ARG A 182 -5.24 9.78 -9.05
N LYS A 183 -3.96 9.52 -9.30
CA LYS A 183 -3.16 10.21 -10.32
C LYS A 183 -3.51 9.79 -11.74
N GLU A 184 -3.95 8.54 -11.92
CA GLU A 184 -4.40 7.99 -13.21
C GLU A 184 -5.94 7.98 -13.26
N PRO A 185 -6.60 9.10 -13.62
CA PRO A 185 -8.02 9.06 -13.94
C PRO A 185 -8.20 8.04 -15.07
N GLN A 186 -9.14 7.10 -14.91
CA GLN A 186 -9.46 6.16 -15.98
C GLN A 186 -10.03 6.97 -17.14
N SER A 187 -9.18 7.19 -18.16
CA SER A 187 -9.52 7.77 -19.45
C SER A 187 -10.42 6.82 -20.23
#